data_AF-A0A1J1HL35-F1
#
_entry.id   AF-A0A1J1HL35-F1
#
_cell.length_a   1.000
_cell.length_b   1.000
_cell.length_c   1.000
_cell.angle_alpha   90.00
_cell.angle_beta   90.00
_cell.angle_gamma   90.00
#
_symmetry.space_group_name_H-M   'P 1'
#
loop_
_entity.id
_entity.type
_entity.pdbx_description
1 polymer ?
#
loop_
_entity_poly.entity_id
_entity_poly.type
_entity_poly.pdbx_seq_one_letter_code
_entity_poly.pdbx_strand_id
1 'polypeptide(L)'
;MAVISTFVGQSIPFRNSRRSQKLLLQVCILMAFFIRSAYESLIISSMAASREGIRFKSIDEIFQSNMSFRVDGIFLNIFNKSNEFSSLISRMKKMSEKDNTSAIILRCDVLEHEFHTVANVSKNYYLLPGQLMSIYDKIPLAFKSPFYEKFQKEFDHIFESGLRQH
;
A
#
# COMPACT_ATOMS: atom_id res chain seq x y z
N MET A 1 -22.23 24.35 -36.64
CA MET A 1 -22.69 23.35 -35.64
C MET A 1 -22.59 21.89 -36.10
N ALA A 2 -22.43 21.56 -37.39
CA ALA A 2 -22.43 20.17 -37.85
C ALA A 2 -21.14 19.35 -37.57
N VAL A 3 -20.03 20.01 -37.21
CA VAL A 3 -18.76 19.32 -36.91
C VAL A 3 -18.75 18.73 -35.49
N ILE A 4 -19.51 19.32 -34.56
CA ILE A 4 -19.51 18.92 -33.15
C ILE A 4 -20.25 17.58 -32.97
N SER A 5 -21.31 17.32 -33.73
CA SER A 5 -22.07 16.07 -33.62
C SER A 5 -21.27 14.85 -34.08
N THR A 6 -20.40 15.00 -35.09
CA THR A 6 -19.54 13.92 -35.57
C THR A 6 -18.51 13.50 -34.53
N PHE A 7 -18.09 14.39 -33.63
CA PHE A 7 -17.21 14.07 -32.51
C PHE A 7 -17.92 13.33 -31.37
N VAL A 8 -19.21 13.58 -31.16
CA VAL A 8 -20.03 12.95 -30.10
C VAL A 8 -20.60 11.59 -30.55
N GLY A 9 -20.35 11.18 -31.79
CA GLY A 9 -20.85 9.91 -32.35
C GLY A 9 -22.26 9.99 -32.94
N GLN A 10 -22.77 11.20 -33.20
CA GLN A 10 -24.05 11.41 -33.88
C GLN A 10 -23.81 11.70 -35.37
N SER A 11 -24.28 10.80 -36.24
CA SER A 11 -24.16 10.94 -37.69
C SER A 11 -25.08 12.04 -38.22
N ILE A 12 -24.53 13.11 -38.79
CA ILE A 12 -25.31 14.06 -39.60
C ILE A 12 -25.28 13.61 -41.06
N PRO A 13 -26.44 13.35 -41.70
CA PRO A 13 -26.49 13.01 -43.11
C PRO A 13 -26.27 14.26 -43.97
N PHE A 14 -25.05 14.42 -44.51
CA PHE A 14 -24.78 15.43 -45.55
C PHE A 14 -25.28 14.94 -46.90
N ARG A 15 -26.51 15.32 -47.26
CA ARG A 15 -27.21 14.82 -48.46
C ARG A 15 -26.66 15.37 -49.80
N ASN A 16 -25.98 16.53 -49.81
CA ASN A 16 -25.40 17.14 -51.02
C ASN A 16 -24.01 17.76 -50.75
N SER A 17 -22.93 16.96 -50.76
CA SER A 17 -21.55 17.48 -50.60
C SER A 17 -20.62 17.07 -51.75
N ARG A 18 -19.65 17.94 -52.07
CA ARG A 18 -18.65 17.70 -53.12
C ARG A 18 -17.73 16.52 -52.73
N ARG A 19 -17.18 15.80 -53.70
CA ARG A 19 -16.36 14.58 -53.46
C ARG A 19 -15.19 14.82 -52.49
N SER A 20 -14.55 15.99 -52.54
CA SER A 20 -13.49 16.41 -51.61
C SER A 20 -13.98 16.58 -50.17
N GLN A 21 -15.20 17.09 -49.97
CA GLN A 21 -15.81 17.22 -48.64
C GLN A 21 -16.20 15.87 -48.06
N LYS A 22 -16.61 14.91 -48.89
CA LYS A 22 -16.87 13.51 -48.45
C LYS A 22 -15.60 12.82 -47.98
N LEU A 23 -14.49 12.97 -48.70
CA LEU A 23 -13.18 12.42 -48.31
C LEU A 23 -12.68 13.03 -46.99
N LEU A 24 -12.75 14.36 -46.87
CA LEU A 24 -12.38 15.04 -45.63
C LEU A 24 -13.24 14.55 -44.44
N LEU A 25 -14.55 14.42 -44.63
CA LEU A 25 -15.47 13.92 -43.61
C LEU A 25 -15.15 12.47 -43.21
N GLN A 26 -14.83 11.59 -44.17
CA GLN A 26 -14.42 10.22 -43.89
C GLN A 26 -13.14 10.16 -43.06
N VAL A 27 -12.15 11.00 -43.36
CA VAL A 27 -10.91 11.10 -42.57
C VAL A 27 -11.21 11.64 -41.16
N CYS A 28 -12.07 12.65 -41.03
CA CYS A 28 -12.47 13.17 -39.72
C CYS A 28 -13.21 12.12 -38.87
N ILE A 29 -14.12 11.34 -39.48
CA ILE A 29 -14.83 10.25 -38.80
C ILE A 29 -13.85 9.16 -38.37
N LEU A 30 -12.91 8.79 -39.25
CA LEU A 30 -11.90 7.78 -38.96
C LEU A 30 -10.97 8.23 -37.82
N MET A 31 -10.51 9.48 -37.83
CA MET A 31 -9.72 10.06 -36.74
C MET A 31 -10.50 10.10 -35.42
N ALA A 32 -11.77 10.54 -35.46
CA ALA A 32 -12.62 10.56 -34.27
C ALA A 32 -12.86 9.15 -33.70
N PHE A 33 -13.00 8.14 -34.56
CA PHE A 33 -13.12 6.74 -34.15
C PHE A 33 -11.87 6.26 -33.43
N PHE A 34 -10.67 6.45 -34.00
CA PHE A 34 -9.41 6.06 -33.36
C PHE A 34 -9.17 6.78 -32.03
N ILE A 35 -9.40 8.09 -31.98
CA ILE A 35 -9.25 8.88 -30.75
C ILE A 35 -10.20 8.38 -29.67
N ARG A 36 -11.46 8.11 -30.02
CA ARG A 36 -12.46 7.60 -29.08
C ARG A 36 -12.07 6.22 -28.54
N SER A 37 -11.69 5.29 -29.41
CA SER A 37 -11.28 3.95 -28.98
C SER A 37 -10.02 4.00 -28.09
N ALA A 38 -9.06 4.86 -28.43
CA ALA A 38 -7.87 5.07 -27.59
C ALA A 38 -8.24 5.66 -26.21
N TYR A 39 -9.16 6.62 -26.17
CA TYR A 39 -9.63 7.22 -24.93
C TYR A 39 -10.40 6.24 -24.04
N GLU A 40 -11.31 5.45 -24.63
CA GLU A 40 -12.04 4.40 -23.91
C GLU A 40 -11.07 3.34 -23.36
N SER A 41 -10.08 2.91 -24.14
CA SER A 41 -9.03 1.98 -23.68
C SER A 41 -8.21 2.56 -22.52
N LEU A 42 -7.86 3.84 -22.58
CA LEU A 42 -7.10 4.50 -21.52
C LEU A 42 -7.92 4.61 -20.23
N ILE A 43 -9.20 4.97 -20.33
CA ILE A 43 -10.10 5.02 -19.17
C ILE A 43 -10.22 3.64 -18.54
N ILE A 44 -10.45 2.59 -19.32
CA ILE A 44 -10.58 1.23 -18.80
C ILE A 44 -9.31 0.81 -18.05
N SER A 45 -8.13 1.08 -18.63
CA SER A 45 -6.85 0.80 -17.99
C SER A 45 -6.66 1.62 -16.70
N SER A 46 -7.06 2.89 -16.70
CA SER A 46 -6.99 3.77 -15.53
C SER A 46 -7.94 3.34 -14.41
N MET A 47 -9.17 2.96 -14.75
CA MET A 47 -10.15 2.41 -13.81
C MET A 47 -9.70 1.08 -13.22
N ALA A 48 -9.06 0.21 -14.03
CA ALA A 48 -8.48 -1.03 -13.55
C ALA A 48 -7.36 -0.77 -12.52
N ALA A 49 -6.41 0.13 -12.84
CA ALA A 49 -5.36 0.52 -11.90
C ALA A 49 -5.92 1.17 -10.62
N SER A 50 -6.95 2.02 -10.75
CA SER A 50 -7.61 2.62 -9.59
C SER A 50 -8.34 1.61 -8.70
N ARG A 51 -8.82 0.49 -9.25
CA ARG A 51 -9.47 -0.58 -8.49
C ARG A 51 -8.49 -1.45 -7.72
N GLU A 52 -7.31 -1.70 -8.27
CA GLU A 52 -6.30 -2.53 -7.62
C GLU A 52 -5.55 -1.81 -6.49
N GLY A 53 -5.54 -0.47 -6.53
CA GLY A 53 -4.91 0.38 -5.53
C GLY A 53 -3.38 0.39 -5.64
N ILE A 54 -2.73 1.24 -4.84
CA ILE A 54 -1.26 1.29 -4.77
C ILE A 54 -0.77 0.05 -4.01
N ARG A 55 -0.23 -0.92 -4.75
CA ARG A 55 0.42 -2.11 -4.19
C ARG A 55 1.92 -1.98 -4.30
N PHE A 56 2.60 -2.06 -3.17
CA PHE A 56 4.04 -2.13 -3.11
C PHE A 56 4.46 -3.59 -2.96
N LYS A 57 5.58 -3.95 -3.59
CA LYS A 57 6.11 -5.32 -3.56
C LYS A 57 7.16 -5.51 -2.46
N SER A 58 7.83 -4.43 -2.06
CA SER A 58 8.90 -4.46 -1.08
C SER A 58 8.80 -3.32 -0.08
N ILE A 59 9.49 -3.50 1.05
CA ILE A 59 9.61 -2.48 2.10
C ILE A 59 10.38 -1.25 1.56
N ASP A 60 11.40 -1.47 0.73
CA ASP A 60 12.21 -0.39 0.15
C ASP A 60 11.39 0.54 -0.75
N GLU A 61 10.51 -0.02 -1.58
CA GLU A 61 9.58 0.76 -2.41
C GLU A 61 8.68 1.66 -1.57
N ILE A 62 8.21 1.15 -0.43
CA ILE A 62 7.39 1.91 0.51
C ILE A 62 8.18 3.01 1.19
N PHE A 63 9.42 2.74 1.58
CA PHE A 63 10.29 3.70 2.23
C PHE A 63 10.69 4.86 1.31
N GLN A 64 10.85 4.58 0.03
CA GLN A 64 11.10 5.57 -1.01
C GLN A 64 9.83 6.31 -1.47
N SER A 65 8.65 5.76 -1.20
CA SER A 65 7.38 6.42 -1.50
C SER A 65 7.13 7.64 -0.60
N ASN A 66 6.14 8.48 -0.95
CA ASN A 66 5.69 9.60 -0.11
C ASN A 66 4.67 9.19 0.98
N MET A 67 4.54 7.90 1.27
CA MET A 67 3.58 7.42 2.26
C MET A 67 3.99 7.82 3.69
N SER A 68 3.00 8.05 4.55
CA SER A 68 3.16 8.24 5.99
C SER A 68 3.06 6.91 6.72
N PHE A 69 3.69 6.83 7.90
CA PHE A 69 3.79 5.58 8.66
C PHE A 69 3.20 5.74 10.05
N ARG A 70 2.47 4.72 10.50
CA ARG A 70 2.06 4.55 11.88
C ARG A 70 2.88 3.47 12.50
N VAL A 71 3.45 3.80 13.65
CA VAL A 71 4.44 2.94 14.29
C VAL A 71 4.09 2.82 15.76
N ASP A 72 4.27 1.62 16.30
CA ASP A 72 4.18 1.41 17.75
C ASP A 72 5.29 2.19 18.48
N GLY A 73 5.06 2.57 19.74
CA GLY A 73 5.96 3.41 20.51
C GLY A 73 7.37 2.82 20.68
N ILE A 74 7.47 1.48 20.75
CA ILE A 74 8.75 0.78 20.86
C ILE A 74 9.57 0.97 19.57
N PHE A 75 8.97 0.68 18.42
CA PHE A 75 9.61 0.84 17.12
C PHE A 75 9.98 2.30 16.85
N LEU A 76 9.10 3.26 17.19
CA LEU A 76 9.39 4.69 17.04
C LEU A 76 10.66 5.08 17.81
N ASN A 77 10.82 4.58 19.03
CA ASN A 77 12.02 4.83 19.84
C ASN A 77 13.28 4.16 19.24
N ILE A 78 13.15 2.97 18.67
CA ILE A 78 14.26 2.28 18.00
C ILE A 78 14.71 3.07 16.77
N PHE A 79 13.77 3.48 15.91
CA PHE A 79 14.08 4.28 14.73
C PHE A 79 14.71 5.63 15.11
N ASN A 80 14.17 6.33 16.12
CA ASN A 80 14.75 7.58 16.62
C ASN A 80 16.18 7.42 17.14
N LYS A 81 16.53 6.26 17.72
CA LYS A 81 17.90 5.98 18.18
C LYS A 81 18.85 5.56 17.06
N SER A 82 18.32 4.91 16.02
CA SER A 82 19.14 4.40 14.91
C SER A 82 19.75 5.50 14.04
N ASN A 83 19.12 6.68 13.94
CA ASN A 83 19.55 7.80 13.09
C ASN A 83 19.72 7.49 11.58
N GLU A 84 19.50 6.25 11.14
CA GLU A 84 19.77 5.81 9.75
C GLU A 84 18.69 6.25 8.76
N PHE A 85 17.55 6.80 9.22
CA PHE A 85 16.42 7.12 8.35
C PHE A 85 15.68 8.40 8.78
N SER A 86 16.38 9.53 8.83
CA SER A 86 15.81 10.83 9.26
C SER A 86 14.57 11.26 8.48
N SER A 87 14.52 10.98 7.17
CA SER A 87 13.38 11.28 6.30
C SER A 87 12.17 10.36 6.51
N LEU A 88 12.38 9.15 7.04
CA LEU A 88 11.29 8.25 7.44
C LEU A 88 10.75 8.64 8.81
N ILE A 89 11.65 8.94 9.75
CA ILE A 89 11.30 9.33 11.13
C ILE A 89 10.35 10.53 11.14
N SER A 90 10.59 11.54 10.30
CA SER A 90 9.70 12.71 10.20
C SER A 90 8.29 12.39 9.68
N ARG A 91 8.13 11.27 8.98
CA ARG A 91 6.85 10.77 8.45
C ARG A 91 6.19 9.72 9.34
N MET A 92 6.89 9.29 10.39
CA MET A 92 6.37 8.33 11.36
C MET A 92 5.53 9.05 12.43
N LYS A 93 4.35 8.49 12.69
CA LYS A 93 3.41 8.94 13.71
C LYS A 93 3.10 7.81 14.66
N LYS A 94 2.78 8.16 15.91
CA LYS A 94 2.36 7.18 16.90
C LYS A 94 0.98 6.61 16.53
N MET A 95 0.80 5.31 16.74
CA MET A 95 -0.43 4.55 16.42
C MET A 95 -1.74 5.11 17.03
N SER A 96 -1.67 6.04 17.99
CA SER A 96 -2.83 6.62 18.68
C SER A 96 -3.69 7.57 17.82
N GLU A 97 -3.15 8.12 16.73
CA GLU A 97 -3.93 8.98 15.84
C GLU A 97 -4.87 8.12 14.98
N LYS A 98 -6.02 8.63 14.51
CA LYS A 98 -6.87 7.91 13.51
C LYS A 98 -6.60 8.45 12.11
N ASP A 99 -6.14 7.59 11.21
CA ASP A 99 -5.80 7.92 9.83
C ASP A 99 -5.80 6.61 9.05
N ASN A 100 -6.50 6.59 7.92
CA ASN A 100 -6.68 5.41 7.10
C ASN A 100 -5.74 5.42 5.88
N THR A 101 -4.92 6.47 5.73
CA THR A 101 -4.08 6.69 4.55
C THR A 101 -2.62 6.27 4.73
N SER A 102 -2.21 5.99 5.97
CA SER A 102 -0.83 5.66 6.34
C SER A 102 -0.60 4.15 6.40
N ALA A 103 0.62 3.72 6.05
CA ALA A 103 1.07 2.36 6.28
C ALA A 103 1.25 2.10 7.79
N ILE A 104 1.03 0.86 8.22
CA ILE A 104 1.12 0.45 9.62
C ILE A 104 2.33 -0.46 9.80
N ILE A 105 3.18 -0.13 10.76
CA ILE A 105 4.30 -0.95 11.20
C ILE A 105 3.98 -1.44 12.62
N LEU A 106 3.82 -2.76 12.73
CA LEU A 106 3.51 -3.48 13.97
C LEU A 106 4.42 -4.68 14.11
N ARG A 107 4.45 -5.26 15.31
CA ARG A 107 5.10 -6.54 15.55
C ARG A 107 4.33 -7.67 14.86
N CYS A 108 5.04 -8.70 14.40
CA CYS A 108 4.46 -9.83 13.69
C CYS A 108 3.44 -10.61 14.54
N ASP A 109 3.71 -10.80 15.83
CA ASP A 109 2.80 -11.49 16.76
C ASP A 109 1.48 -10.74 16.96
N VAL A 110 1.53 -9.41 17.07
CA VAL A 110 0.33 -8.56 17.14
C VAL A 110 -0.43 -8.60 15.81
N LEU A 111 0.28 -8.52 14.69
CA LEU A 111 -0.31 -8.62 13.35
C LEU A 111 -1.00 -9.97 13.13
N GLU A 112 -0.38 -11.07 13.52
CA GLU A 112 -0.96 -12.41 13.45
C GLU A 112 -2.21 -12.52 14.33
N HIS A 113 -2.13 -12.05 15.57
CA HIS A 113 -3.28 -12.03 16.46
C HIS A 113 -4.44 -11.23 15.86
N GLU A 114 -4.19 -10.01 15.37
CA GLU A 114 -5.22 -9.18 14.72
C GLU A 114 -5.74 -9.82 13.43
N PHE A 115 -4.90 -10.50 12.65
CA PHE A 115 -5.32 -11.20 11.44
C PHE A 115 -6.28 -12.36 11.74
N HIS A 116 -6.02 -13.12 12.81
CA HIS A 116 -6.83 -14.27 13.19
C HIS A 116 -8.10 -13.90 13.98
N THR A 117 -8.05 -12.87 14.83
CA THR A 117 -9.20 -12.46 15.65
C THR A 117 -10.09 -11.42 14.98
N VAL A 118 -9.51 -10.56 14.12
CA VAL A 118 -10.20 -9.45 13.48
C VAL A 118 -10.07 -9.62 11.97
N ALA A 119 -10.98 -10.41 11.37
CA ALA A 119 -11.10 -10.62 9.92
C ALA A 119 -11.32 -9.33 9.07
N ASN A 120 -11.23 -8.14 9.68
CA ASN A 120 -11.22 -6.85 8.99
C ASN A 120 -9.83 -6.43 8.51
N VAL A 121 -8.73 -6.97 9.05
CA VAL A 121 -7.37 -6.61 8.59
C VAL A 121 -7.21 -7.00 7.11
N SER A 122 -7.65 -8.20 6.73
CA SER A 122 -7.58 -8.67 5.33
C SER A 122 -8.46 -7.91 4.35
N LYS A 123 -9.47 -7.16 4.82
CA LYS A 123 -10.37 -6.40 3.96
C LYS A 123 -9.83 -5.03 3.58
N ASN A 124 -9.04 -4.40 4.45
CA ASN A 124 -8.59 -3.02 4.30
C ASN A 124 -7.07 -2.89 4.15
N TYR A 125 -6.32 -3.93 4.52
CA TYR A 125 -4.87 -3.93 4.50
C TYR A 125 -4.35 -5.19 3.80
N TYR A 126 -3.22 -5.06 3.12
CA TYR A 126 -2.45 -6.19 2.64
C TYR A 126 -1.13 -6.25 3.42
N LEU A 127 -0.66 -7.47 3.66
CA LEU A 127 0.61 -7.70 4.33
C LEU A 127 1.73 -7.64 3.29
N LEU A 128 2.81 -6.94 3.62
CA LEU A 128 4.02 -6.97 2.83
C LEU A 128 4.90 -8.12 3.30
N PRO A 129 5.47 -8.91 2.37
CA PRO A 129 6.41 -9.95 2.74
C PRO A 129 7.72 -9.33 3.23
N GLY A 130 8.22 -9.82 4.35
CA GLY A 130 9.50 -9.41 4.94
C GLY A 130 9.40 -8.92 6.38
N GLN A 131 10.53 -8.97 7.08
CA GLN A 131 10.67 -8.45 8.44
C GLN A 131 11.57 -7.22 8.40
N LEU A 132 11.11 -6.13 9.03
CA LEU A 132 11.87 -4.89 9.15
C LEU A 132 13.11 -5.05 10.04
N MET A 133 12.94 -5.74 11.16
CA MET A 133 14.01 -6.01 12.12
C MET A 133 13.62 -7.18 13.02
N SER A 134 14.63 -7.89 13.56
CA SER A 134 14.42 -8.84 14.65
C SER A 134 14.30 -8.09 15.98
N ILE A 135 13.15 -8.19 16.64
CA ILE A 135 13.00 -7.75 18.03
C ILE A 135 13.10 -8.97 18.92
N TYR A 136 14.05 -8.94 19.86
CA TYR A 136 14.11 -9.91 20.94
C TYR A 136 13.34 -9.36 22.13
N ASP A 137 12.25 -10.04 22.49
CA ASP A 137 11.51 -9.72 23.71
C ASP A 137 12.41 -10.02 24.92
N LYS A 138 12.79 -8.95 25.62
CA LYS A 138 13.50 -9.06 26.89
C LYS A 138 12.49 -8.89 28.02
N ILE A 139 12.46 -9.84 28.94
CA ILE A 139 11.69 -9.71 30.18
C ILE A 139 12.39 -8.61 31.01
N PRO A 140 11.72 -7.49 31.33
CA PRO A 140 12.33 -6.41 32.09
C PRO A 140 12.54 -6.86 33.54
N LEU A 141 13.71 -7.39 33.84
CA LEU A 141 14.14 -7.71 35.20
C LEU A 141 14.98 -6.55 35.73
N ALA A 142 14.71 -6.12 36.96
CA ALA A 142 15.56 -5.15 37.64
C ALA A 142 16.99 -5.72 37.74
N PHE A 143 18.00 -4.89 37.45
CA PHE A 143 19.42 -5.29 37.37
C PHE A 143 19.99 -5.92 38.66
N LYS A 144 19.25 -5.86 39.77
CA LYS A 144 19.59 -6.46 41.07
C LYS A 144 18.52 -7.41 41.59
N SER A 145 17.66 -7.92 40.72
CA SER A 145 16.65 -8.89 41.10
C SER A 145 17.35 -10.18 41.55
N PRO A 146 17.13 -10.66 42.79
CA PRO A 146 17.64 -11.96 43.23
C PRO A 146 16.99 -13.12 42.45
N PHE A 147 15.95 -12.84 41.67
CA PHE A 147 15.26 -13.82 40.84
C PHE A 147 15.81 -13.88 39.41
N TYR A 148 16.75 -13.01 39.03
CA TYR A 148 17.27 -12.97 37.66
C TYR A 148 17.81 -14.33 37.21
N GLU A 149 18.73 -14.92 37.98
CA GLU A 149 19.33 -16.21 37.64
C GLU A 149 18.30 -17.34 37.61
N LYS A 150 17.33 -17.31 38.52
CA LYS A 150 16.28 -18.33 38.58
C LYS A 150 15.36 -18.24 37.35
N PHE A 151 14.94 -17.03 36.98
CA PHE A 151 14.15 -16.80 35.77
C PHE A 151 14.90 -17.16 34.50
N GLN A 152 16.19 -16.82 34.42
CA GLN A 152 17.01 -17.16 33.26
C GLN A 152 17.11 -18.68 33.10
N LYS A 153 17.38 -19.41 34.19
CA LYS A 153 17.49 -20.88 34.15
C LYS A 153 16.17 -21.57 33.78
N GLU A 154 15.04 -21.09 34.29
CA GLU A 154 13.72 -21.62 33.91
C GLU A 154 13.38 -21.27 32.46
N PHE A 155 13.72 -20.07 32.00
CA PHE A 155 13.53 -19.67 30.61
C PHE A 155 14.35 -20.54 29.65
N ASP A 156 15.63 -20.77 29.95
CA ASP A 156 16.51 -21.61 29.14
C ASP A 156 15.99 -23.04 29.08
N HIS A 157 15.54 -23.60 30.22
CA HIS A 157 14.92 -24.93 30.26
C HIS A 157 13.66 -25.01 29.40
N ILE A 158 12.76 -24.02 29.46
CA ILE A 158 11.55 -23.97 28.62
C ILE A 158 11.93 -23.84 27.14
N PHE A 159 12.93 -23.03 26.82
CA PHE A 159 13.40 -22.85 25.46
C PHE A 159 14.00 -24.14 24.87
N GLU A 160 14.90 -24.80 25.62
CA GLU A 160 15.51 -26.07 25.23
C GLU A 160 14.50 -27.22 25.14
N SER A 161 13.45 -27.19 25.98
CA SER A 161 12.38 -28.19 25.93
C SER A 161 11.49 -28.11 24.67
N GLY A 162 11.63 -27.05 23.86
CA GLY A 162 10.86 -26.89 22.62
C GLY A 162 9.38 -26.54 22.83
N LEU A 163 8.92 -26.38 24.08
CA LEU A 163 7.54 -26.01 24.43
C LEU A 163 7.04 -24.71 23.77
N ARG A 164 7.97 -23.87 23.29
CA ARG A 164 7.70 -22.58 22.64
C ARG A 164 7.81 -22.59 21.11
N GLN A 165 8.14 -23.74 20.51
CA GLN A 165 8.30 -23.91 19.05
C GLN A 165 6.99 -24.32 18.34
N HIS A 166 5.91 -24.52 19.09
CA HIS A 166 4.59 -24.91 18.58
C HIS A 166 3.55 -23.80 18.73
#